data_AF-A0A353TX59-F1
#
_entry.id   AF-A0A353TX59-F1
#
_cell.length_a   1.000
_cell.length_b   1.000
_cell.length_c   1.000
_cell.angle_alpha   90.00
_cell.angle_beta   90.00
_cell.angle_gamma   90.00
#
_symmetry.space_group_name_H-M   'P 1'
#
loop_
_entity.id
_entity.type
_entity.pdbx_description
1 polymer ?
#
loop_
_entity_poly.entity_id
_entity_poly.type
_entity_poly.pdbx_seq_one_letter_code
_entity_poly.pdbx_strand_id
1 'polypeptide(L)' 'MKRKDFEIMAPAGSFESLMAAIQGGADSVYFGAGNLNMRSRSSANFNDEDLKNIASI' A
#
# COMPACT_ATOMS: atom_id res chain seq x y z
N MET A 1 -17.42 16.86 13.80
CA MET A 1 -16.59 15.71 13.38
C MET A 1 -15.58 15.38 14.46
N LYS A 2 -15.31 14.10 14.69
CA LYS A 2 -14.25 13.55 15.53
C LYS A 2 -13.12 13.04 14.62
N ARG A 3 -11.89 12.88 15.15
CA ARG A 3 -10.75 12.36 14.38
C ARG A 3 -11.07 11.04 13.64
N LYS A 4 -11.83 10.16 14.29
CA LYS A 4 -12.28 8.87 13.74
C LYS A 4 -13.26 8.95 12.57
N ASP A 5 -13.76 10.16 12.26
CA ASP A 5 -14.62 10.38 11.09
C ASP A 5 -13.79 10.55 9.81
N PHE A 6 -12.45 10.52 9.90
CA PHE A 6 -11.52 10.63 8.79
C PHE A 6 -10.64 9.37 8.70
N GLU A 7 -10.27 9.00 7.48
CA GLU A 7 -9.38 7.90 7.16
C GLU A 7 -8.06 8.45 6.59
N ILE A 8 -6.93 8.03 7.16
CA ILE A 8 -5.60 8.36 6.67
C ILE A 8 -5.13 7.26 5.71
N MET A 9 -5.07 7.61 4.42
CA MET A 9 -4.57 6.72 3.38
C MET A 9 -3.12 7.04 3.01
N ALA A 10 -2.25 6.04 2.96
CA ALA A 10 -0.84 6.20 2.60
C ALA A 10 -0.46 5.49 1.28
N PRO A 11 0.45 6.06 0.45
CA PRO A 11 1.01 5.35 -0.68
C PRO A 11 1.96 4.23 -0.25
N ALA A 12 1.86 3.06 -0.88
CA ALA A 12 2.86 2.01 -0.82
C ALA A 12 3.33 1.62 -2.24
N GLY A 13 4.64 1.63 -2.47
CA GLY A 13 5.24 1.14 -3.72
C GLY A 13 6.06 -0.14 -3.54
N SER A 14 6.52 -0.39 -2.32
CA SER A 14 7.29 -1.58 -1.92
C SER A 14 6.82 -2.10 -0.56
N PHE A 15 7.25 -3.30 -0.17
CA PHE A 15 6.97 -3.85 1.15
C PHE A 15 7.51 -2.98 2.29
N GLU A 16 8.65 -2.34 2.13
CA GLU A 16 9.19 -1.40 3.13
C GLU A 16 8.25 -0.22 3.34
N SER A 17 7.76 0.38 2.25
CA SER A 17 6.80 1.50 2.35
C SER A 17 5.45 1.06 2.90
N LEU A 18 5.00 -0.17 2.63
CA LEU A 18 3.80 -0.76 3.21
C LEU A 18 3.95 -0.91 4.73
N MET A 19 5.05 -1.52 5.19
CA MET A 19 5.32 -1.68 6.62
C MET A 19 5.47 -0.33 7.33
N ALA A 20 6.07 0.66 6.68
CA ALA A 20 6.17 2.01 7.23
C ALA A 20 4.78 2.67 7.38
N ALA A 21 3.87 2.49 6.42
CA ALA A 21 2.50 2.99 6.51
C ALA A 21 1.74 2.36 7.68
N ILE A 22 1.87 1.04 7.86
CA ILE A 22 1.25 0.29 8.96
C ILE A 22 1.80 0.79 10.31
N GLN A 23 3.12 0.88 10.45
CA GLN A 23 3.76 1.37 11.68
C GLN A 23 3.43 2.84 11.97
N GLY A 24 3.21 3.63 10.92
CA GLY A 24 2.76 5.02 11.00
C GLY A 24 1.29 5.18 11.41
N GLY A 25 0.52 4.10 11.47
CA GLY A 25 -0.89 4.11 11.84
C GLY A 25 -1.79 4.66 10.75
N ALA A 26 -1.46 4.44 9.47
CA ALA A 26 -2.39 4.68 8.38
C ALA A 26 -3.59 3.72 8.50
N ASP A 27 -4.78 4.23 8.21
CA ASP A 27 -6.02 3.45 8.22
C ASP A 27 -6.17 2.63 6.93
N SER A 28 -5.59 3.11 5.82
CA SER A 28 -5.56 2.40 4.55
C SER A 28 -4.30 2.67 3.74
N VAL A 29 -4.06 1.82 2.74
CA VAL A 29 -2.95 1.96 1.80
C VAL A 29 -3.44 1.88 0.36
N TYR A 30 -2.83 2.67 -0.52
CA TYR A 30 -3.02 2.53 -1.96
C TYR A 30 -1.70 2.16 -2.63
N PHE A 31 -1.77 1.21 -3.55
CA PHE A 31 -0.61 0.73 -4.30
C PHE A 31 -1.02 0.24 -5.68
N GLY A 32 -0.07 0.21 -6.61
CA GLY A 32 -0.25 -0.37 -7.93
C GLY A 32 0.38 -1.76 -8.00
N ALA A 33 -0.33 -2.73 -8.60
CA ALA A 33 0.17 -4.08 -8.83
C ALA A 33 0.26 -4.40 -10.34
N GLY A 34 1.37 -5.02 -10.74
CA GLY A 34 1.58 -5.52 -12.11
C GLY A 34 1.31 -4.46 -13.19
N ASN A 35 0.46 -4.82 -14.17
CA ASN A 35 0.09 -3.95 -15.29
C ASN A 35 -0.90 -2.84 -14.91
N LEU A 36 -1.49 -2.89 -13.71
CA LEU A 36 -2.38 -1.86 -13.17
C LEU A 36 -1.62 -0.78 -12.37
N ASN A 37 -0.30 -0.69 -12.58
CA ASN A 37 0.56 0.28 -11.93
C ASN A 37 1.00 1.37 -12.93
N MET A 38 0.69 2.64 -12.61
CA MET A 38 1.10 3.79 -13.43
C MET A 38 2.63 4.01 -13.45
N ARG A 39 3.36 3.36 -12.52
CA ARG A 39 4.82 3.23 -12.46
C ARG A 39 5.26 1.77 -12.71
N SER A 40 4.61 1.03 -13.59
CA SER A 40 4.93 -0.38 -13.90
C SER A 40 6.39 -0.65 -14.29
N ARG A 41 7.16 0.37 -14.69
CA ARG A 41 8.60 0.27 -14.99
C ARG A 41 9.53 0.54 -13.80
N SER A 42 9.01 0.85 -12.61
CA SER A 42 9.79 0.95 -11.38
C SER A 42 10.22 -0.43 -10.88
N SER A 43 11.43 -0.51 -10.32
CA SER A 43 12.08 -1.75 -9.87
C SER A 43 11.50 -2.35 -8.59
N ALA A 44 10.70 -1.59 -7.84
CA ALA A 44 10.03 -2.03 -6.62
C ALA A 44 8.53 -1.87 -6.83
N ASN A 45 7.88 -2.90 -7.37
CA ASN A 45 6.45 -2.93 -7.65
C ASN A 45 5.87 -4.24 -7.09
N PHE A 46 4.66 -4.16 -6.56
CA PHE A 46 3.88 -5.35 -6.24
C PHE A 46 3.42 -6.05 -7.52
N ASN A 47 3.33 -7.37 -7.47
CA ASN A 47 2.71 -8.19 -8.51
C ASN A 47 1.44 -8.87 -7.98
N ASP A 48 0.74 -9.57 -8.86
CA ASP A 48 -0.56 -10.19 -8.52
C ASP A 48 -0.42 -11.28 -7.45
N GLU A 49 0.72 -11.98 -7.39
CA GLU A 49 1.00 -12.99 -6.36
C GLU A 49 1.22 -12.36 -4.98
N ASP A 50 1.79 -11.15 -4.93
CA ASP A 50 2.00 -10.41 -3.69
C ASP A 50 0.68 -10.01 -3.02
N LEU A 51 -0.43 -9.92 -3.75
CA LEU A 51 -1.73 -9.52 -3.20
C LEU A 51 -2.17 -10.41 -2.03
N LYS A 52 -1.94 -11.72 -2.13
CA LYS A 52 -2.25 -12.66 -1.05
C LYS A 52 -1.38 -12.41 0.19
N ASN A 53 -0.10 -12.11 -0.04
CA ASN A 53 0.83 -11.80 1.04
C ASN A 53 0.44 -10.49 1.72
N ILE A 54 0.16 -9.44 0.94
CA ILE A 54 -0.25 -8.12 1.44
C ILE A 54 -1.53 -8.22 2.27
N ALA A 55 -2.54 -8.97 1.81
CA ALA A 55 -3.80 -9.16 2.53
C ALA A 55 -3.67 -9.98 3.82
N SER A 56 -2.54 -10.67 4.02
CA SER A 56 -2.27 -11.50 5.21
C SER A 56 -1.44 -10.79 6.30
N ILE A 57 -0.96 -9.58 6.01
CA ILE A 57 -0.25 -8.71 6.96
C ILE A 57 -1.25 -8.11 7.95
#